data_AF-A0A929EGM2-F1
#
_entry.id   AF-A0A929EGM2-F1
#
_cell.length_a   1.000
_cell.length_b   1.000
_cell.length_c   1.000
_cell.angle_alpha   90.00
_cell.angle_beta   90.00
_cell.angle_gamma   90.00
#
_symmetry.space_group_name_H-M   'P 1'
#
loop_
_entity.id
_entity.type
_entity.pdbx_description
1 polymer ?
#
loop_
_entity_poly.entity_id
_entity_poly.type
_entity_poly.pdbx_seq_one_letter_code
_entity_poly.pdbx_strand_id
1 'polypeptide(L)'
;DIIFLYSVPTEVATTTDDDTGSGDGDGTRGRFTTDGPKEISNHEYFAKLSQRVVSILTLRTREGIVFPVDTRLRPSGNAGPLAVTGASFVKYHTGETAVWERQAMTRARVVAGDVEFGNRVLDEVNKALYSKPLTDKDISEMLRIRERMECEIAKESATRFNLKSGSGGLIDIEFLTQAMQLGFGSEVPEAVTPETLGALLALAEAEKIPYVEYEFLKETYLFYRLLETRLRIVHDRAEGFLTAKTDELDTLAKSSGYHQSGAKGPGLGMALLDDYKALSKKVREQYLKRLEELKHSC
;
A
#
# COMPACT_ATOMS: atom_id res chain seq x y z
N ASP A 1 2.16 1.17 7.55
CA ASP A 1 1.14 2.15 7.94
C ASP A 1 0.14 1.50 8.88
N ILE A 2 -0.46 2.25 9.81
CA ILE A 2 -1.49 1.77 10.74
C ILE A 2 -2.66 2.75 10.77
N ILE A 3 -3.88 2.21 10.66
CA ILE A 3 -5.14 2.94 10.82
C ILE A 3 -5.86 2.34 12.03
N PHE A 4 -6.33 3.20 12.94
CA PHE A 4 -7.03 2.76 14.14
C PHE A 4 -8.54 2.96 13.98
N LEU A 5 -9.28 1.86 14.11
CA LEU A 5 -10.73 1.83 14.05
C LEU A 5 -11.31 1.43 15.40
N TYR A 6 -12.48 1.96 15.74
CA TYR A 6 -13.25 1.51 16.88
C TYR A 6 -14.74 1.39 16.55
N SER A 7 -15.42 0.46 17.22
CA SER A 7 -16.86 0.29 17.12
C SER A 7 -17.58 1.22 18.11
N VAL A 8 -18.81 1.60 17.76
CA VAL A 8 -19.76 2.24 18.66
C VAL A 8 -20.98 1.32 18.73
N PRO A 9 -21.54 1.03 19.92
CA PRO A 9 -22.73 0.19 20.05
C PRO A 9 -23.89 0.71 19.18
N THR A 10 -24.59 -0.20 18.50
CA THR A 10 -25.59 0.12 17.46
C THR A 10 -26.96 0.50 18.03
N GLU A 11 -27.15 0.46 19.34
CA GLU A 11 -28.36 1.01 19.96
C GLU A 11 -28.34 2.55 19.77
N VAL A 12 -29.27 3.06 18.96
CA VAL A 12 -29.51 4.49 18.63
C VAL A 12 -28.70 5.08 17.46
N ALA A 13 -28.60 4.38 16.33
CA ALA A 13 -28.19 4.95 15.04
C ALA A 13 -29.38 5.50 14.20
N THR A 14 -30.47 5.95 14.84
CA THR A 14 -31.64 6.55 14.17
C THR A 14 -31.93 7.93 14.72
N THR A 15 -31.06 8.90 14.43
CA THR A 15 -31.46 10.31 14.34
C THR A 15 -30.61 10.97 13.28
N THR A 16 -31.32 11.44 12.25
CA THR A 16 -30.90 12.18 11.07
C THR A 16 -30.03 13.39 11.39
N ASP A 17 -28.84 13.46 10.80
CA ASP A 17 -28.03 14.68 10.71
C ASP A 17 -28.52 15.51 9.51
N ASP A 18 -29.54 16.34 9.72
CA ASP A 18 -29.71 17.59 8.99
C ASP A 18 -29.35 18.71 9.98
N ASP A 19 -28.30 19.50 9.73
CA ASP A 19 -28.40 20.90 10.13
C ASP A 19 -27.45 21.86 9.40
N THR A 20 -28.09 22.88 8.86
CA THR A 20 -27.55 24.17 8.45
C THR A 20 -27.67 25.14 9.63
N GLY A 21 -26.56 25.74 10.08
CA GLY A 21 -26.62 27.06 10.75
C GLY A 21 -26.39 27.11 12.26
N SER A 22 -25.35 27.86 12.62
CA SER A 22 -25.15 28.76 13.77
C SER A 22 -26.15 28.76 14.94
N GLY A 23 -25.67 28.48 16.16
CA GLY A 23 -26.31 28.88 17.41
C GLY A 23 -25.80 28.11 18.62
N ASP A 24 -25.28 28.82 19.62
CA ASP A 24 -24.90 28.27 20.92
C ASP A 24 -26.08 27.54 21.60
N GLY A 25 -25.85 26.28 21.99
CA GLY A 25 -26.84 25.47 22.68
C GLY A 25 -26.30 24.07 23.00
N ASP A 26 -25.93 23.87 24.27
CA ASP A 26 -25.71 22.57 24.89
C ASP A 26 -26.96 21.68 24.69
N GLY A 27 -26.82 20.58 23.93
CA GLY A 27 -27.95 19.73 23.58
C GLY A 27 -27.57 18.52 22.73
N THR A 28 -27.34 17.37 23.39
CA THR A 28 -27.52 16.01 22.86
C THR A 28 -26.77 15.59 21.59
N ARG A 29 -25.44 15.46 21.68
CA ARG A 29 -24.72 14.42 20.92
C ARG A 29 -24.64 13.17 21.80
N GLY A 30 -25.23 12.05 21.38
CA GLY A 30 -25.23 10.78 22.12
C GLY A 30 -23.83 10.42 22.61
N ARG A 31 -23.57 10.66 23.90
CA ARG A 31 -22.22 10.66 24.45
C ARG A 31 -21.92 9.26 24.96
N PHE A 32 -21.44 8.39 24.07
CA PHE A 32 -20.87 7.12 24.51
C PHE A 32 -19.59 7.42 25.30
N THR A 33 -19.62 7.09 26.58
CA THR A 33 -18.54 7.31 27.53
C THR A 33 -18.04 6.01 28.12
N THR A 34 -16.82 6.06 28.63
CA THR A 34 -16.16 4.93 29.28
C THR A 34 -16.71 4.71 30.69
N ASP A 35 -16.73 3.46 31.14
CA ASP A 35 -17.23 2.99 32.44
C ASP A 35 -16.17 3.07 33.56
N GLY A 36 -15.04 3.75 33.30
CA GLY A 36 -13.94 3.87 34.24
C GLY A 36 -14.14 4.95 35.32
N PRO A 37 -13.23 5.04 36.30
CA PRO A 37 -13.31 6.02 37.40
C PRO A 37 -13.33 7.49 36.93
N LYS A 38 -12.77 7.76 35.75
CA LYS A 38 -12.87 9.03 35.07
C LYS A 38 -13.58 8.81 33.74
N GLU A 39 -14.81 9.28 33.69
CA GLU A 39 -15.64 9.21 32.49
C GLU A 39 -15.05 10.11 31.40
N ILE A 40 -14.67 9.50 30.28
CA ILE A 40 -14.24 10.17 29.05
C ILE A 40 -15.00 9.63 27.86
N SER A 41 -15.11 10.41 26.78
CA SER A 41 -15.76 9.95 25.54
C SER A 41 -15.01 8.77 24.91
N ASN A 42 -15.72 7.90 24.18
CA ASN A 42 -15.10 6.81 23.42
C ASN A 42 -14.05 7.34 22.44
N HIS A 43 -14.32 8.47 21.78
CA HIS A 43 -13.35 9.09 20.89
C HIS A 43 -12.04 9.45 21.61
N GLU A 44 -12.14 10.09 22.78
CA GLU A 44 -10.98 10.44 23.59
C GLU A 44 -10.23 9.19 24.09
N TYR A 45 -10.96 8.16 24.52
CA TYR A 45 -10.37 6.90 24.96
C TYR A 45 -9.57 6.22 23.85
N PHE A 46 -10.17 6.01 22.68
CA PHE A 46 -9.50 5.36 21.56
C PHE A 46 -8.38 6.22 20.98
N ALA A 47 -8.50 7.55 20.96
CA ALA A 47 -7.40 8.43 20.58
C ALA A 47 -6.19 8.26 21.52
N LYS A 48 -6.41 8.22 22.83
CA LYS A 48 -5.35 7.99 23.84
C LYS A 48 -4.75 6.59 23.72
N LEU A 49 -5.58 5.57 23.50
CA LEU A 49 -5.13 4.20 23.30
C LEU A 49 -4.24 4.09 22.05
N SER A 50 -4.68 4.65 20.92
CA SER A 50 -3.90 4.67 19.68
C SER A 50 -2.57 5.42 19.86
N GLN A 51 -2.57 6.57 20.54
CA GLN A 51 -1.34 7.29 20.89
C GLN A 51 -0.41 6.44 21.75
N ARG A 52 -0.94 5.70 22.72
CA ARG A 52 -0.17 4.80 23.57
C ARG A 52 0.44 3.65 22.78
N VAL A 53 -0.32 3.04 21.86
CA VAL A 53 0.20 1.99 20.96
C VAL A 53 1.34 2.53 20.09
N VAL A 54 1.13 3.68 19.43
CA VAL A 54 2.18 4.33 18.63
C VAL A 54 3.41 4.63 19.48
N SER A 55 3.23 5.15 20.70
CA SER A 55 4.32 5.43 21.62
C SER A 55 5.10 4.18 21.99
N ILE A 56 4.43 3.08 22.34
CA ILE A 56 5.12 1.82 22.71
C ILE A 56 5.96 1.28 21.55
N LEU A 57 5.44 1.33 20.33
CA LEU A 57 6.14 0.81 19.15
C LEU A 57 7.35 1.66 18.74
N THR A 58 7.26 2.99 18.97
CA THR A 58 8.24 3.96 18.49
C THR A 58 9.20 4.48 19.57
N LEU A 59 8.93 4.21 20.85
CA LEU A 59 9.76 4.66 21.96
C LEU A 59 11.16 4.06 21.84
N ARG A 60 12.17 4.92 21.85
CA ARG A 60 13.57 4.50 21.84
C ARG A 60 14.00 4.11 23.25
N THR A 61 14.42 2.87 23.40
CA THR A 61 14.99 2.30 24.62
C THR A 61 16.49 2.02 24.41
N ARG A 62 17.16 1.37 25.37
CA ARG A 62 18.56 0.94 25.21
C ARG A 62 18.69 -0.15 24.14
N GLU A 63 17.61 -0.88 23.92
CA GLU A 63 17.46 -1.97 22.97
C GLU A 63 17.03 -1.47 21.57
N GLY A 64 16.83 -0.16 21.41
CA GLY A 64 16.38 0.45 20.14
C GLY A 64 14.89 0.77 20.14
N ILE A 65 14.29 0.77 18.94
CA ILE A 65 12.84 0.91 18.72
C ILE A 65 12.26 -0.43 18.28
N VAL A 66 10.96 -0.65 18.47
CA VAL A 66 10.30 -1.85 17.96
C VAL A 66 10.04 -1.72 16.46
N PHE A 67 9.23 -0.74 16.05
CA PHE A 67 8.96 -0.44 14.65
C PHE A 67 8.72 1.07 14.44
N PRO A 68 9.19 1.66 13.33
CA PRO A 68 8.65 2.94 12.88
C PRO A 68 7.17 2.76 12.51
N VAL A 69 6.32 3.66 13.01
CA VAL A 69 4.88 3.64 12.73
C VAL A 69 4.50 4.89 11.93
N ASP A 70 3.82 4.65 10.81
CA ASP A 70 3.23 5.71 9.98
C ASP A 70 1.70 5.60 10.05
N THR A 71 1.03 6.71 10.34
CA THR A 71 -0.43 6.79 10.44
C THR A 71 -1.03 7.77 9.43
N ARG A 72 -0.25 8.23 8.44
CA ARG A 72 -0.64 9.27 7.48
C ARG A 72 -1.67 8.81 6.44
N LEU A 73 -1.86 7.50 6.27
CA LEU A 73 -2.88 6.94 5.38
C LEU A 73 -4.28 6.87 5.99
N ARG A 74 -4.48 7.36 7.22
CA ARG A 74 -5.82 7.47 7.83
C ARG A 74 -6.65 8.56 7.13
N PRO A 75 -8.00 8.53 7.24
CA PRO A 75 -8.87 9.59 6.72
C PRO A 75 -8.39 10.99 7.07
N SER A 76 -8.34 11.90 6.08
CA SER A 76 -7.83 13.27 6.21
C SER A 76 -6.35 13.37 6.66
N GLY A 77 -5.59 12.29 6.58
CA GLY A 77 -4.15 12.23 6.88
C GLY A 77 -3.80 12.84 8.24
N ASN A 78 -2.79 13.72 8.26
CA ASN A 78 -2.34 14.38 9.50
C ASN A 78 -3.39 15.31 10.14
N ALA A 79 -4.33 15.83 9.36
CA ALA A 79 -5.40 16.68 9.85
C ALA A 79 -6.56 15.87 10.45
N GLY A 80 -6.64 14.57 10.16
CA GLY A 80 -7.66 13.68 10.69
C GLY A 80 -7.35 13.15 12.08
N PRO A 81 -8.38 12.75 12.84
CA PRO A 81 -8.20 12.12 14.14
C PRO A 81 -7.40 10.82 14.02
N LEU A 82 -6.65 10.48 15.07
CA LEU A 82 -5.81 9.27 15.06
C LEU A 82 -6.63 7.97 15.06
N ALA A 83 -7.83 8.00 15.63
CA ALA A 83 -8.78 6.90 15.65
C ALA A 83 -10.15 7.37 15.16
N VAL A 84 -10.78 6.59 14.27
CA VAL A 84 -12.10 6.86 13.70
C VAL A 84 -13.06 5.71 13.95
N THR A 85 -14.36 6.00 13.96
CA THR A 85 -15.36 4.91 14.03
C THR A 85 -15.35 4.11 12.72
N GLY A 86 -15.75 2.85 12.79
CA GLY A 86 -15.96 2.04 11.57
C GLY A 86 -16.92 2.73 10.59
N ALA A 87 -18.04 3.27 11.09
CA ALA A 87 -19.01 3.99 10.27
C ALA A 87 -18.43 5.23 9.58
N SER A 88 -17.64 6.04 10.29
CA SER A 88 -16.98 7.22 9.70
C SER A 88 -15.92 6.81 8.67
N PHE A 89 -15.21 5.70 8.90
CA PHE A 89 -14.24 5.16 7.95
C PHE A 89 -14.92 4.71 6.65
N VAL A 90 -16.02 3.97 6.75
CA VAL A 90 -16.85 3.58 5.59
C VAL A 90 -17.37 4.83 4.88
N LYS A 91 -17.98 5.77 5.60
CA LYS A 91 -18.50 7.03 5.03
C LYS A 91 -17.42 7.78 4.25
N TYR A 92 -16.22 7.91 4.81
CA TYR A 92 -15.09 8.57 4.14
C TYR A 92 -14.74 7.89 2.81
N HIS A 93 -14.59 6.57 2.80
CA HIS A 93 -14.19 5.83 1.59
C HIS A 93 -15.32 5.63 0.57
N THR A 94 -16.58 5.71 0.98
CA THR A 94 -17.74 5.70 0.08
C THR A 94 -17.94 7.03 -0.66
N GLY A 95 -17.41 8.14 -0.14
CA GLY A 95 -17.49 9.46 -0.76
C GLY A 95 -16.53 9.67 -1.94
N GLU A 96 -16.25 10.93 -2.26
CA GLU A 96 -15.22 11.29 -3.25
C GLU A 96 -13.82 11.10 -2.65
N THR A 97 -13.24 9.92 -2.85
CA THR A 97 -11.85 9.63 -2.49
C THR A 97 -10.92 9.79 -3.68
N ALA A 98 -9.72 10.29 -3.44
CA ALA A 98 -8.71 10.35 -4.49
C ALA A 98 -8.27 8.94 -4.93
N VAL A 99 -7.89 8.79 -6.19
CA VAL A 99 -7.49 7.49 -6.75
C VAL A 99 -6.34 6.82 -5.97
N TRP A 100 -5.42 7.62 -5.43
CA TRP A 100 -4.30 7.10 -4.64
C TRP A 100 -4.74 6.52 -3.30
N GLU A 101 -5.82 7.05 -2.71
CA GLU A 101 -6.42 6.47 -1.50
C GLU A 101 -7.05 5.13 -1.82
N ARG A 102 -7.72 5.03 -2.99
CA ARG A 102 -8.25 3.76 -3.50
C ARG A 102 -7.13 2.74 -3.71
N GLN A 103 -6.03 3.13 -4.33
CA GLN A 103 -4.86 2.27 -4.52
C GLN A 103 -4.27 1.80 -3.18
N ALA A 104 -4.10 2.70 -2.21
CA ALA A 104 -3.60 2.35 -0.89
C ALA A 104 -4.53 1.36 -0.16
N MET A 105 -5.85 1.54 -0.30
CA MET A 105 -6.84 0.70 0.36
C MET A 105 -6.90 -0.74 -0.15
N THR A 106 -6.49 -1.01 -1.39
CA THR A 106 -6.34 -2.40 -1.89
C THR A 106 -5.40 -3.26 -1.04
N ARG A 107 -4.53 -2.63 -0.23
CA ARG A 107 -3.54 -3.30 0.63
C ARG A 107 -3.98 -3.43 2.08
N ALA A 108 -5.13 -2.84 2.43
CA ALA A 108 -5.60 -2.83 3.80
C ALA A 108 -6.03 -4.23 4.25
N ARG A 109 -5.70 -4.56 5.49
CA ARG A 109 -6.12 -5.80 6.15
C ARG A 109 -6.17 -5.58 7.65
N VAL A 110 -7.01 -6.36 8.33
CA VAL A 110 -7.02 -6.37 9.80
C VAL A 110 -5.75 -7.05 10.30
N VAL A 111 -5.07 -6.41 11.26
CA VAL A 111 -3.80 -6.93 11.82
C VAL A 111 -3.88 -7.20 13.32
N ALA A 112 -4.83 -6.59 14.03
CA ALA A 112 -5.02 -6.73 15.47
C ALA A 112 -6.43 -6.25 15.87
N GLY A 113 -6.89 -6.69 17.05
CA GLY A 113 -8.20 -6.33 17.61
C GLY A 113 -9.29 -7.33 17.24
N ASP A 114 -10.54 -6.87 17.25
CA ASP A 114 -11.70 -7.65 16.80
C ASP A 114 -11.66 -7.81 15.27
N VAL A 115 -11.32 -9.03 14.84
CA VAL A 115 -11.17 -9.39 13.43
C VAL A 115 -12.51 -9.35 12.71
N GLU A 116 -13.60 -9.74 13.38
CA GLU A 116 -14.93 -9.76 12.78
C GLU A 116 -15.41 -8.33 12.50
N PHE A 117 -15.25 -7.42 13.47
CA PHE A 117 -15.53 -5.99 13.27
C PHE A 117 -14.69 -5.39 12.14
N GLY A 118 -13.38 -5.62 12.15
CA GLY A 118 -12.48 -5.09 11.12
C GLY A 118 -12.84 -5.60 9.72
N ASN A 119 -13.15 -6.89 9.58
CA ASN A 119 -13.54 -7.46 8.29
C ASN A 119 -14.87 -6.90 7.79
N ARG A 120 -15.89 -6.75 8.66
CA ARG A 120 -17.16 -6.11 8.26
C ARG A 120 -16.95 -4.70 7.71
N VAL A 121 -16.10 -3.89 8.36
CA VAL A 121 -15.76 -2.54 7.89
C VAL A 121 -15.04 -2.58 6.55
N LEU A 122 -14.05 -3.47 6.38
CA LEU A 122 -13.32 -3.60 5.12
C LEU A 122 -14.21 -4.11 3.98
N ASP A 123 -15.15 -5.01 4.25
CA ASP A 123 -16.10 -5.51 3.24
C ASP A 123 -16.99 -4.37 2.71
N GLU A 124 -17.48 -3.49 3.59
CA GLU A 124 -18.25 -2.32 3.19
C GLU A 124 -17.42 -1.32 2.35
N VAL A 125 -16.17 -1.07 2.77
CA VAL A 125 -15.24 -0.21 2.01
C VAL A 125 -14.93 -0.82 0.64
N ASN A 126 -14.62 -2.13 0.59
CA ASN A 126 -14.28 -2.84 -0.64
C ASN A 126 -15.45 -2.80 -1.63
N LYS A 127 -16.68 -3.03 -1.17
CA LYS A 127 -17.88 -2.90 -2.04
C LYS A 127 -17.92 -1.55 -2.74
N ALA A 128 -17.72 -0.46 -2.01
CA ALA A 128 -17.75 0.89 -2.58
C ALA A 128 -16.53 1.23 -3.44
N LEU A 129 -15.36 0.68 -3.09
CA LEU A 129 -14.09 0.95 -3.76
C LEU A 129 -14.00 0.27 -5.14
N TYR A 130 -14.49 -0.97 -5.24
CA TYR A 130 -14.47 -1.77 -6.47
C TYR A 130 -15.73 -1.58 -7.33
N SER A 131 -16.84 -1.04 -6.80
CA SER A 131 -18.02 -0.71 -7.60
C SER A 131 -17.85 0.55 -8.46
N LYS A 132 -16.83 1.37 -8.17
CA LYS A 132 -16.55 2.61 -8.90
C LYS A 132 -15.58 2.31 -10.06
N PRO A 133 -15.97 2.51 -11.33
CA PRO A 133 -15.04 2.33 -12.44
C PRO A 133 -13.87 3.32 -12.35
N LEU A 134 -12.76 3.00 -13.01
CA LEU A 134 -11.66 3.94 -13.19
C LEU A 134 -11.99 4.87 -14.35
N THR A 135 -11.72 6.15 -14.19
CA THR A 135 -11.83 7.12 -15.28
C THR A 135 -10.45 7.38 -15.90
N ASP A 136 -10.41 7.94 -17.11
CA ASP A 136 -9.16 8.42 -17.73
C ASP A 136 -8.38 9.38 -16.83
N LYS A 137 -9.12 10.20 -16.06
CA LYS A 137 -8.54 11.12 -15.08
C LYS A 137 -7.87 10.36 -13.93
N ASP A 138 -8.48 9.28 -13.45
CA ASP A 138 -7.90 8.42 -12.41
C ASP A 138 -6.59 7.79 -12.89
N ILE A 139 -6.58 7.19 -14.08
CA ILE A 139 -5.37 6.59 -14.66
C ILE A 139 -4.28 7.64 -14.86
N SER A 140 -4.64 8.81 -15.37
CA SER A 140 -3.68 9.92 -15.56
C SER A 140 -3.09 10.39 -14.23
N GLU A 141 -3.89 10.44 -13.17
CA GLU A 141 -3.40 10.79 -11.83
C GLU A 141 -2.52 9.67 -11.23
N MET A 142 -2.84 8.39 -11.43
CA MET A 142 -1.96 7.28 -11.03
C MET A 142 -0.58 7.38 -11.69
N LEU A 143 -0.54 7.65 -13.00
CA LEU A 143 0.71 7.86 -13.75
C LEU A 143 1.49 9.07 -13.22
N ARG A 144 0.80 10.19 -12.94
CA ARG A 144 1.41 11.40 -12.39
C ARG A 144 2.01 11.18 -11.00
N ILE A 145 1.30 10.48 -10.13
CA ILE A 145 1.79 10.12 -8.80
C ILE A 145 3.02 9.23 -8.93
N ARG A 146 2.97 8.26 -9.84
CA ARG A 146 4.09 7.36 -10.09
C ARG A 146 5.33 8.11 -10.56
N GLU A 147 5.19 9.03 -11.53
CA GLU A 147 6.26 9.89 -12.02
C GLU A 147 6.85 10.75 -10.89
N ARG A 148 6.01 11.36 -10.05
CA ARG A 148 6.47 12.13 -8.89
C ARG A 148 7.31 11.27 -7.93
N MET A 149 6.92 10.02 -7.69
CA MET A 149 7.70 9.09 -6.86
C MET A 149 9.06 8.75 -7.49
N GLU A 150 9.16 8.63 -8.81
CA GLU A 150 10.45 8.44 -9.51
C GLU A 150 11.37 9.65 -9.28
N CYS A 151 10.85 10.85 -9.48
CA CYS A 151 11.59 12.10 -9.35
C CYS A 151 12.00 12.41 -7.90
N GLU A 152 11.10 12.23 -6.93
CA GLU A 152 11.31 12.69 -5.55
C GLU A 152 11.90 11.61 -4.63
N ILE A 153 11.61 10.34 -4.87
CA ILE A 153 11.99 9.22 -3.99
C ILE A 153 13.12 8.40 -4.62
N ALA A 154 12.96 7.96 -5.88
CA ALA A 154 13.91 7.04 -6.50
C ALA A 154 15.29 7.67 -6.70
N LYS A 155 15.31 8.91 -7.23
CA LYS A 155 16.54 9.71 -7.44
C LYS A 155 17.65 8.90 -8.13
N GLU A 156 17.27 8.17 -9.18
CA GLU A 156 18.19 7.33 -9.93
C GLU A 156 19.23 8.16 -10.69
N SER A 157 20.38 7.56 -10.96
CA SER A 157 21.43 8.13 -11.79
C SER A 157 21.96 7.06 -12.76
N ALA A 158 22.86 7.43 -13.66
CA ALA A 158 23.46 6.50 -14.63
C ALA A 158 24.12 5.26 -13.98
N THR A 159 24.51 5.35 -12.71
CA THR A 159 25.20 4.29 -11.98
C THR A 159 24.45 3.80 -10.75
N ARG A 160 23.30 4.39 -10.41
CA ARG A 160 22.56 4.10 -9.17
C ARG A 160 21.08 3.93 -9.46
N PHE A 161 20.57 2.73 -9.19
CA PHE A 161 19.20 2.33 -9.48
C PHE A 161 18.44 2.04 -8.20
N ASN A 162 17.16 2.36 -8.15
CA ASN A 162 16.32 2.11 -6.98
C ASN A 162 15.37 0.95 -7.25
N LEU A 163 15.61 -0.18 -6.60
CA LEU A 163 14.87 -1.43 -6.78
C LEU A 163 13.36 -1.29 -6.52
N LYS A 164 12.97 -0.35 -5.66
CA LYS A 164 11.58 -0.18 -5.23
C LYS A 164 10.84 0.88 -6.01
N SER A 165 11.38 2.10 -6.02
CA SER A 165 10.73 3.29 -6.57
C SER A 165 11.25 3.71 -7.94
N GLY A 166 12.32 3.08 -8.44
CA GLY A 166 12.86 3.31 -9.77
C GLY A 166 11.92 2.83 -10.88
N SER A 167 12.17 3.28 -12.11
CA SER A 167 11.31 2.95 -13.25
C SER A 167 11.37 1.45 -13.55
N GLY A 168 10.22 0.75 -13.48
CA GLY A 168 10.16 -0.71 -13.60
C GLY A 168 10.56 -1.48 -12.33
N GLY A 169 10.67 -0.80 -11.18
CA GLY A 169 10.92 -1.40 -9.88
C GLY A 169 9.67 -2.06 -9.27
N LEU A 170 9.77 -2.48 -7.99
CA LEU A 170 8.67 -3.15 -7.28
C LEU A 170 7.35 -2.38 -7.32
N ILE A 171 7.39 -1.04 -7.21
CA ILE A 171 6.19 -0.21 -7.17
C ILE A 171 5.44 -0.26 -8.51
N ASP A 172 6.09 -0.44 -9.65
CA ASP A 172 5.39 -0.56 -10.94
C ASP A 172 4.54 -1.84 -10.97
N ILE A 173 5.04 -2.96 -10.42
CA ILE A 173 4.29 -4.22 -10.31
C ILE A 173 3.13 -4.07 -9.31
N GLU A 174 3.39 -3.45 -8.17
CA GLU A 174 2.36 -3.20 -7.15
C GLU A 174 1.27 -2.28 -7.67
N PHE A 175 1.62 -1.14 -8.28
CA PHE A 175 0.66 -0.17 -8.82
C PHE A 175 -0.11 -0.73 -10.02
N LEU A 176 0.55 -1.52 -10.89
CA LEU A 176 -0.14 -2.26 -11.94
C LEU A 176 -1.23 -3.15 -11.34
N THR A 177 -0.85 -3.98 -10.36
CA THR A 177 -1.78 -4.90 -9.70
C THR A 177 -2.95 -4.13 -9.08
N GLN A 178 -2.67 -3.03 -8.37
CA GLN A 178 -3.69 -2.19 -7.73
C GLN A 178 -4.63 -1.55 -8.75
N ALA A 179 -4.10 -1.04 -9.87
CA ALA A 179 -4.91 -0.47 -10.94
C ALA A 179 -5.82 -1.53 -11.57
N MET A 180 -5.30 -2.74 -11.81
CA MET A 180 -6.07 -3.86 -12.35
C MET A 180 -7.13 -4.35 -11.35
N GLN A 181 -6.83 -4.40 -10.05
CA GLN A 181 -7.81 -4.69 -9.01
C GLN A 181 -8.92 -3.63 -9.01
N LEU A 182 -8.59 -2.35 -9.11
CA LEU A 182 -9.57 -1.27 -9.17
C LEU A 182 -10.42 -1.30 -10.44
N GLY A 183 -9.84 -1.72 -11.57
CA GLY A 183 -10.54 -1.85 -12.85
C GLY A 183 -11.46 -3.07 -12.92
N PHE A 184 -11.03 -4.21 -12.38
CA PHE A 184 -11.72 -5.50 -12.57
C PHE A 184 -12.22 -6.16 -11.27
N GLY A 185 -11.99 -5.58 -10.10
CA GLY A 185 -12.31 -6.22 -8.81
C GLY A 185 -13.80 -6.46 -8.55
N SER A 186 -14.69 -5.74 -9.25
CA SER A 186 -16.13 -6.03 -9.25
C SER A 186 -16.50 -7.26 -10.09
N GLU A 187 -15.72 -7.55 -11.14
CA GLU A 187 -15.90 -8.71 -12.03
C GLU A 187 -15.12 -9.94 -11.54
N VAL A 188 -14.02 -9.73 -10.82
CA VAL A 188 -13.10 -10.77 -10.32
C VAL A 188 -12.95 -10.63 -8.80
N PRO A 189 -13.93 -11.09 -8.01
CA PRO A 189 -13.90 -10.99 -6.55
C PRO A 189 -12.66 -11.65 -5.91
N GLU A 190 -12.11 -12.70 -6.51
CA GLU A 190 -10.90 -13.39 -6.06
C GLU A 190 -9.65 -12.49 -6.14
N ALA A 191 -9.67 -11.47 -7.01
CA ALA A 191 -8.63 -10.47 -7.09
C ALA A 191 -8.72 -9.43 -5.95
N VAL A 192 -9.81 -9.38 -5.17
CA VAL A 192 -9.98 -8.50 -4.02
C VAL A 192 -9.25 -9.06 -2.80
N THR A 193 -7.92 -9.03 -2.87
CA THR A 193 -7.01 -9.47 -1.82
C THR A 193 -5.91 -8.44 -1.59
N PRO A 194 -5.43 -8.27 -0.34
CA PRO A 194 -4.27 -7.41 -0.07
C PRO A 194 -2.94 -8.00 -0.54
N GLU A 195 -2.91 -9.18 -1.15
CA GLU A 195 -1.68 -9.82 -1.62
C GLU A 195 -1.42 -9.54 -3.10
N THR A 196 -0.23 -9.01 -3.45
CA THR A 196 0.09 -8.65 -4.85
C THR A 196 0.04 -9.86 -5.77
N LEU A 197 0.69 -10.95 -5.37
CA LEU A 197 0.77 -12.16 -6.19
C LEU A 197 -0.55 -12.91 -6.25
N GLY A 198 -1.32 -12.90 -5.16
CA GLY A 198 -2.67 -13.47 -5.13
C GLY A 198 -3.61 -12.73 -6.08
N ALA A 199 -3.60 -11.40 -6.04
CA ALA A 199 -4.40 -10.58 -6.96
C ALA A 199 -3.99 -10.77 -8.42
N LEU A 200 -2.69 -10.78 -8.71
CA LEU A 200 -2.19 -11.04 -10.08
C LEU A 200 -2.58 -12.42 -10.61
N LEU A 201 -2.54 -13.45 -9.76
CA LEU A 201 -2.97 -14.80 -10.14
C LEU A 201 -4.46 -14.83 -10.47
N ALA A 202 -5.31 -14.28 -9.60
CA ALA A 202 -6.75 -14.23 -9.84
C ALA A 202 -7.10 -13.46 -11.12
N LEU A 203 -6.40 -12.36 -11.40
CA LEU A 203 -6.56 -11.59 -12.64
C LEU A 203 -6.13 -12.40 -13.88
N ALA A 204 -5.11 -13.25 -13.77
CA ALA A 204 -4.65 -14.11 -14.85
C ALA A 204 -5.60 -15.28 -15.11
N GLU A 205 -6.11 -15.91 -14.05
CA GLU A 205 -7.11 -16.99 -14.12
C GLU A 205 -8.44 -16.49 -14.73
N ALA A 206 -8.80 -15.23 -14.47
CA ALA A 206 -9.95 -14.55 -15.07
C ALA A 206 -9.65 -13.93 -16.46
N GLU A 207 -8.50 -14.23 -17.06
CA GLU A 207 -8.07 -13.76 -18.39
C GLU A 207 -7.98 -12.23 -18.54
N LYS A 208 -7.93 -11.47 -17.43
CA LYS A 208 -7.73 -10.01 -17.44
C LYS A 208 -6.29 -9.63 -17.75
N ILE A 209 -5.34 -10.54 -17.52
CA ILE A 209 -3.96 -10.48 -18.03
C ILE A 209 -3.57 -11.82 -18.65
N PRO A 210 -2.75 -11.83 -19.72
CA PRO A 210 -2.18 -13.06 -20.25
C PRO A 210 -1.35 -13.80 -19.18
N TYR A 211 -1.50 -15.12 -19.10
CA TYR A 211 -0.77 -15.92 -18.12
C TYR A 211 0.77 -15.78 -18.24
N VAL A 212 1.29 -15.61 -19.47
CA VAL A 212 2.72 -15.35 -19.70
C VAL A 212 3.20 -14.03 -19.09
N GLU A 213 2.33 -13.02 -19.02
CA GLU A 213 2.61 -11.73 -18.40
C GLU A 213 2.58 -11.87 -16.88
N TYR A 214 1.60 -12.59 -16.33
CA TYR A 214 1.55 -12.96 -14.92
C TYR A 214 2.82 -13.68 -14.45
N GLU A 215 3.24 -14.74 -15.15
CA GLU A 215 4.43 -15.52 -14.77
C GLU A 215 5.68 -14.63 -14.73
N PHE A 216 5.85 -13.78 -15.75
CA PHE A 216 6.95 -12.82 -15.78
C PHE A 216 6.90 -11.82 -14.61
N LEU A 217 5.73 -11.24 -14.32
CA LEU A 217 5.58 -10.29 -13.21
C LEU A 217 5.82 -10.97 -11.85
N LYS A 218 5.34 -12.21 -11.68
CA LYS A 218 5.54 -13.02 -10.47
C LYS A 218 7.02 -13.30 -10.24
N GLU A 219 7.72 -13.85 -11.23
CA GLU A 219 9.15 -14.17 -11.13
C GLU A 219 9.98 -12.92 -10.85
N THR A 220 9.69 -11.82 -11.56
CA THR A 220 10.38 -10.54 -11.36
C THR A 220 10.11 -9.95 -9.97
N TYR A 221 8.86 -10.01 -9.50
CA TYR A 221 8.49 -9.55 -8.16
C TYR A 221 9.21 -10.34 -7.07
N LEU A 222 9.24 -11.67 -7.18
CA LEU A 222 9.94 -12.53 -6.23
C LEU A 222 11.44 -12.27 -6.24
N PHE A 223 12.03 -12.08 -7.42
CA PHE A 223 13.43 -11.71 -7.56
C PHE A 223 13.74 -10.36 -6.90
N TYR A 224 12.93 -9.34 -7.15
CA TYR A 224 13.11 -8.03 -6.51
C TYR A 224 12.92 -8.09 -4.99
N ARG A 225 11.94 -8.86 -4.49
CA ARG A 225 11.77 -9.07 -3.04
C ARG A 225 12.97 -9.77 -2.41
N LEU A 226 13.58 -10.71 -3.13
CA LEU A 226 14.79 -11.39 -2.69
C LEU A 226 15.97 -10.41 -2.60
N LEU A 227 16.18 -9.57 -3.61
CA LEU A 227 17.21 -8.53 -3.59
C LEU A 227 16.98 -7.50 -2.47
N GLU A 228 15.74 -7.02 -2.30
CA GLU A 228 15.37 -6.08 -1.23
C GLU A 228 15.66 -6.66 0.15
N THR A 229 15.29 -7.93 0.36
CA THR A 229 15.51 -8.63 1.63
C THR A 229 16.99 -8.79 1.94
N ARG A 230 17.81 -9.14 0.93
CA ARG A 230 19.27 -9.28 1.10
C ARG A 230 19.94 -7.95 1.40
N LEU A 231 19.58 -6.89 0.68
CA LEU A 231 20.07 -5.53 0.96
C LEU A 231 19.69 -5.08 2.38
N ARG A 232 18.47 -5.42 2.84
CA ARG A 232 18.02 -5.09 4.20
C ARG A 232 18.84 -5.81 5.27
N ILE A 233 19.20 -7.08 5.07
CA ILE A 233 20.06 -7.82 6.00
C ILE A 233 21.46 -7.19 6.10
N VAL A 234 22.00 -6.68 4.99
CA VAL A 234 23.34 -6.07 4.95
C VAL A 234 23.34 -4.67 5.58
N HIS A 235 22.32 -3.86 5.29
CA HIS A 235 22.32 -2.44 5.67
C HIS A 235 21.51 -2.11 6.92
N ASP A 236 20.65 -3.02 7.39
CA ASP A 236 19.62 -2.76 8.39
C ASP A 236 18.74 -1.54 8.03
N ARG A 237 18.51 -1.34 6.73
CA ARG A 237 17.73 -0.22 6.18
C ARG A 237 16.84 -0.70 5.04
N ALA A 238 15.72 -0.02 4.86
CA ALA A 238 14.76 -0.30 3.79
C ALA A 238 15.18 0.27 2.42
N GLU A 239 16.36 0.90 2.31
CA GLU A 239 16.84 1.48 1.05
C GLU A 239 17.51 0.41 0.19
N GLY A 240 16.88 0.09 -0.95
CA GLY A 240 17.34 -0.92 -1.90
C GLY A 240 17.97 -0.30 -3.15
N PHE A 241 19.15 0.32 -3.01
CA PHE A 241 19.88 0.86 -4.16
C PHE A 241 20.83 -0.18 -4.75
N LEU A 242 20.82 -0.32 -6.07
CA LEU A 242 21.83 -1.06 -6.83
C LEU A 242 22.82 -0.06 -7.41
N THR A 243 24.06 -0.08 -6.93
CA THR A 243 25.13 0.81 -7.41
C THR A 243 26.09 0.02 -8.27
N ALA A 244 26.30 0.48 -9.51
CA ALA A 244 27.18 -0.19 -10.46
C ALA A 244 28.64 -0.23 -9.99
N LYS A 245 29.34 -1.31 -10.33
CA LYS A 245 30.79 -1.49 -10.09
C LYS A 245 31.19 -1.36 -8.60
N THR A 246 30.42 -1.94 -7.70
CA THR A 246 30.74 -2.02 -6.27
C THR A 246 30.89 -3.47 -5.83
N ASP A 247 31.76 -3.71 -4.83
CA ASP A 247 31.93 -5.03 -4.20
C ASP A 247 30.63 -5.52 -3.52
N GLU A 248 29.80 -4.58 -3.08
CA GLU A 248 28.47 -4.83 -2.54
C GLU A 248 27.55 -5.46 -3.59
N LEU A 249 27.56 -4.95 -4.82
CA LEU A 249 26.76 -5.50 -5.90
C LEU A 249 27.23 -6.93 -6.25
N ASP A 250 28.53 -7.19 -6.22
CA ASP A 250 29.08 -8.54 -6.37
C ASP A 250 28.67 -9.48 -5.23
N THR A 251 28.62 -8.97 -4.00
CA THR A 251 28.16 -9.72 -2.81
C THR A 251 26.67 -10.03 -2.89
N LEU A 252 25.87 -9.05 -3.34
CA LEU A 252 24.46 -9.21 -3.59
C LEU A 252 24.22 -10.22 -4.72
N ALA A 253 25.03 -10.23 -5.78
CA ALA A 253 24.92 -11.21 -6.85
C ALA A 253 25.29 -12.63 -6.40
N LYS A 254 26.33 -12.80 -5.57
CA LYS A 254 26.69 -14.12 -5.03
C LYS A 254 25.60 -14.68 -4.12
N SER A 255 25.15 -13.88 -3.17
CA SER A 255 24.02 -14.26 -2.31
C SER A 255 22.76 -14.49 -3.16
N SER A 256 22.60 -13.70 -4.23
CA SER A 256 21.76 -13.81 -5.44
C SER A 256 21.37 -15.21 -5.90
N GLY A 257 22.35 -16.12 -5.88
CA GLY A 257 22.37 -17.32 -6.70
C GLY A 257 23.17 -17.15 -8.00
N TYR A 258 23.84 -16.01 -8.22
CA TYR A 258 24.73 -15.85 -9.37
C TYR A 258 26.05 -16.60 -9.09
N HIS A 259 26.44 -17.45 -10.04
CA HIS A 259 27.67 -18.21 -9.99
C HIS A 259 28.56 -17.84 -11.18
N GLN A 260 29.87 -17.81 -10.94
CA GLN A 260 30.82 -17.43 -11.97
C GLN A 260 31.00 -18.57 -12.96
N SER A 261 30.52 -18.38 -14.19
CA SER A 261 30.76 -19.31 -15.29
C SER A 261 32.05 -18.91 -16.02
N GLY A 262 33.19 -19.40 -15.51
CA GLY A 262 34.51 -19.23 -16.14
C GLY A 262 35.21 -17.88 -15.88
N ALA A 263 36.47 -17.78 -16.35
CA ALA A 263 37.40 -16.68 -16.04
C ALA A 263 37.23 -15.40 -16.88
N LYS A 264 36.28 -15.35 -17.84
CA LYS A 264 36.17 -14.27 -18.85
C LYS A 264 34.77 -13.65 -19.00
N GLY A 265 33.91 -13.73 -17.98
CA GLY A 265 32.62 -13.04 -17.96
C GLY A 265 32.68 -11.65 -17.30
N PRO A 266 31.64 -10.80 -17.48
CA PRO A 266 31.45 -9.64 -16.61
C PRO A 266 31.42 -10.08 -15.14
N GLY A 267 31.85 -9.21 -14.22
CA GLY A 267 31.74 -9.48 -12.78
C GLY A 267 30.29 -9.81 -12.40
N LEU A 268 30.11 -10.66 -11.38
CA LEU A 268 28.79 -11.18 -10.98
C LEU A 268 27.78 -10.06 -10.71
N GLY A 269 28.23 -8.97 -10.10
CA GLY A 269 27.41 -7.79 -9.86
C GLY A 269 26.95 -7.09 -11.15
N MET A 270 27.81 -7.05 -12.17
CA MET A 270 27.40 -6.50 -13.47
C MET A 270 26.39 -7.41 -14.17
N ALA A 271 26.54 -8.73 -14.10
CA ALA A 271 25.53 -9.66 -14.62
C ALA A 271 24.18 -9.47 -13.92
N LEU A 272 24.16 -9.37 -12.59
CA LEU A 272 22.96 -9.04 -11.81
C LEU A 272 22.33 -7.71 -12.26
N LEU A 273 23.15 -6.67 -12.45
CA LEU A 273 22.66 -5.36 -12.85
C LEU A 273 22.09 -5.34 -14.27
N ASP A 274 22.69 -6.09 -15.19
CA ASP A 274 22.20 -6.20 -16.56
C ASP A 274 20.87 -6.95 -16.62
N ASP A 275 20.73 -8.04 -15.86
CA ASP A 275 19.46 -8.75 -15.69
C ASP A 275 18.39 -7.83 -15.07
N TYR A 276 18.74 -7.12 -13.98
CA TYR A 276 17.84 -6.14 -13.37
C TYR A 276 17.36 -5.10 -14.39
N LYS A 277 18.26 -4.52 -15.18
CA LYS A 277 17.89 -3.52 -16.20
C LYS A 277 16.96 -4.09 -17.27
N ALA A 278 17.22 -5.32 -17.73
CA ALA A 278 16.37 -5.99 -18.71
C ALA A 278 14.96 -6.26 -18.16
N LEU A 279 14.88 -6.77 -16.93
CA LEU A 279 13.61 -6.99 -16.22
C LEU A 279 12.87 -5.66 -15.99
N SER A 280 13.55 -4.64 -15.47
CA SER A 280 12.98 -3.32 -15.17
C SER A 280 12.36 -2.68 -16.40
N LYS A 281 13.06 -2.72 -17.54
CA LYS A 281 12.53 -2.21 -18.80
C LYS A 281 11.23 -2.92 -19.18
N LYS A 282 11.19 -4.24 -19.11
CA LYS A 282 10.01 -5.03 -19.50
C LYS A 282 8.84 -4.86 -18.52
N VAL A 283 9.11 -4.74 -17.22
CA VAL A 283 8.10 -4.37 -16.21
C VAL A 283 7.49 -3.01 -16.53
N ARG A 284 8.32 -2.01 -16.85
CA ARG A 284 7.83 -0.67 -17.19
C ARG A 284 6.96 -0.68 -18.44
N GLU A 285 7.36 -1.42 -19.47
CA GLU A 285 6.58 -1.58 -20.70
C GLU A 285 5.20 -2.20 -20.41
N GLN A 286 5.12 -3.24 -19.59
CA GLN A 286 3.86 -3.86 -19.18
C GLN A 286 2.99 -2.92 -18.33
N TYR A 287 3.59 -2.23 -17.36
CA TYR A 287 2.90 -1.22 -16.54
C TYR A 287 2.21 -0.17 -17.41
N LEU A 288 2.96 0.46 -18.32
CA LEU A 288 2.41 1.50 -19.19
C LEU A 288 1.35 0.97 -20.15
N LYS A 289 1.60 -0.19 -20.77
CA LYS A 289 0.67 -0.82 -21.71
C LYS A 289 -0.68 -1.10 -21.04
N ARG A 290 -0.68 -1.73 -19.87
CA ARG A 290 -1.90 -2.13 -19.17
C ARG A 290 -2.69 -0.94 -18.64
N LEU A 291 -2.01 0.08 -18.10
CA LEU A 291 -2.68 1.31 -17.68
C LEU A 291 -3.34 2.02 -18.88
N GLU A 292 -2.73 1.98 -20.07
CA GLU A 292 -3.33 2.54 -21.28
C GLU A 292 -4.55 1.72 -21.74
N GLU A 293 -4.49 0.39 -21.69
CA GLU A 293 -5.64 -0.48 -21.98
C GLU A 293 -6.81 -0.26 -21.02
N LEU A 294 -6.53 0.02 -19.73
CA LEU A 294 -7.55 0.34 -18.72
C LEU A 294 -8.31 1.64 -19.04
N LYS A 295 -7.67 2.65 -19.67
CA LYS A 295 -8.36 3.86 -20.13
C LYS A 295 -9.44 3.55 -21.17
N HIS A 296 -9.16 2.60 -22.05
CA HIS A 296 -10.03 2.29 -23.19
C HIS A 296 -11.10 1.24 -22.87
N SER A 297 -11.01 0.61 -21.69
CA SER A 297 -11.94 -0.44 -21.25
C SER A 297 -13.04 0.07 -20.32
N CYS A 298 -12.96 1.32 -19.85
CA CYS A 298 -13.89 1.96 -18.92
C CYS A 298 -14.86 2.92 -19.61
#